data_AF-A0A382C804-F1
#
_entry.id   AF-A0A382C804-F1
#
_cell.length_a   1.000
_cell.length_b   1.000
_cell.length_c   1.000
_cell.angle_alpha   90.00
_cell.angle_beta   90.00
_cell.angle_gamma   90.00
#
_symmetry.space_group_name_H-M   'P 1'
#
loop_
_entity.id
_entity.type
_entity.pdbx_description
1 polymer ?
#
loop_
_entity_poly.entity_id
_entity_poly.type
_entity_poly.pdbx_seq_one_letter_code
_entity_poly.pdbx_strand_id
1 'polypeptide(L)'
;MGKLFKNSWALFTGYGILMIAHGLQGNLLGVRSVIEEFNFIATGAMMSGYFVGYFAGANMVPDLVRKVGHIRVFAAFASMASLTILIHAIFVDPIVWICGRFLTGFSIIGIFIVVE
;
A
#
# COMPACT_ATOMS: atom_id res chain seq x y z
N MET A 1 -13.88 18.12 21.91
CA MET A 1 -13.43 18.04 20.49
C MET A 1 -11.93 18.29 20.31
N GLY A 2 -11.31 19.32 20.91
CA GLY A 2 -9.86 19.59 20.72
C GLY A 2 -8.90 18.44 21.12
N LYS A 3 -9.22 17.65 22.16
CA LYS A 3 -8.42 16.48 22.58
C LYS A 3 -8.42 15.33 21.56
N LEU A 4 -9.52 15.16 20.81
CA LEU A 4 -9.66 14.13 19.78
C LEU A 4 -8.80 14.49 18.55
N PHE A 5 -8.89 15.74 18.09
CA PHE A 5 -8.03 16.25 17.02
C PHE A 5 -6.55 16.18 17.41
N LYS A 6 -6.19 16.51 18.66
CA LYS A 6 -4.79 16.47 19.12
C LYS A 6 -4.21 15.04 19.16
N ASN A 7 -5.04 14.02 19.44
CA ASN A 7 -4.62 12.62 19.45
C ASN A 7 -4.61 11.99 18.06
N SER A 8 -5.54 12.35 17.18
CA SER A 8 -5.65 11.75 15.83
C SER A 8 -4.88 12.52 14.75
N TRP A 9 -4.33 13.70 15.05
CA TRP A 9 -3.60 14.53 14.09
C TRP A 9 -2.45 13.79 13.39
N ALA A 10 -1.67 13.03 14.16
CA ALA A 10 -0.56 12.24 13.63
C ALA A 10 -1.03 11.18 12.63
N LEU A 11 -2.20 10.58 12.89
CA LEU A 11 -2.78 9.52 12.06
C LEU A 11 -3.31 10.07 10.74
N PHE A 12 -4.05 11.18 10.77
CA PHE A 12 -4.53 11.86 9.57
C PHE A 12 -3.40 12.46 8.72
N THR A 13 -2.37 13.03 9.37
CA THR A 13 -1.20 13.55 8.66
C THR A 13 -0.42 12.41 7.99
N GLY A 14 -0.19 11.30 8.71
CA GLY A 14 0.46 10.12 8.15
C GLY A 14 -0.33 9.53 6.98
N TYR A 15 -1.66 9.42 7.11
CA TYR A 15 -2.55 8.99 6.04
C TYR A 15 -2.44 9.89 4.80
N GLY A 16 -2.47 11.22 4.98
CA GLY A 16 -2.32 12.18 3.88
C GLY A 16 -1.01 12.00 3.11
N ILE A 17 0.11 11.84 3.82
CA ILE A 17 1.42 11.58 3.20
C ILE A 17 1.43 10.25 2.46
N LEU A 18 0.86 9.18 3.06
CA LEU A 18 0.79 7.85 2.44
C LEU A 18 -0.07 7.85 1.16
N MET A 19 -1.18 8.58 1.13
CA MET A 19 -2.03 8.68 -0.05
C MET A 19 -1.32 9.40 -1.22
N ILE A 20 -0.57 10.47 -0.92
CA ILE A 20 0.25 11.15 -1.93
C ILE A 20 1.33 10.21 -2.47
N ALA A 21 2.05 9.53 -1.58
CA ALA A 21 3.07 8.56 -1.97
C ALA A 21 2.50 7.42 -2.82
N HIS A 22 1.32 6.91 -2.47
CA HIS A 22 0.63 5.87 -3.22
C HIS A 22 0.25 6.32 -4.64
N GLY A 23 -0.32 7.52 -4.79
CA GLY A 23 -0.65 8.08 -6.11
C GLY A 23 0.60 8.23 -7.00
N LEU A 24 1.70 8.71 -6.42
CA LEU A 24 2.98 8.84 -7.13
C LEU A 24 3.57 7.48 -7.51
N GLN A 25 3.55 6.50 -6.60
CA GLN A 25 4.02 5.14 -6.87
C GLN A 25 3.24 4.49 -8.03
N GLY A 26 1.92 4.69 -8.07
CA GLY A 26 1.06 4.19 -9.14
C GLY A 26 1.50 4.67 -10.51
N ASN A 27 1.75 5.98 -10.65
CA ASN A 27 2.19 6.61 -11.89
C ASN A 27 3.62 6.19 -12.27
N LEU A 28 4.54 6.20 -11.30
CA LEU A 28 5.94 5.81 -11.51
C LEU A 28 6.06 4.40 -12.07
N LEU A 29 5.32 3.44 -11.51
CA LEU A 29 5.32 2.05 -11.97
C LEU A 29 4.71 1.91 -13.38
N GLY A 30 3.68 2.69 -13.69
CA GLY A 30 3.10 2.75 -15.04
C GLY A 30 4.15 3.19 -16.07
N VAL A 31 4.81 4.32 -15.82
CA VAL A 31 5.84 4.85 -16.72
C VAL A 31 7.04 3.89 -16.82
N ARG A 32 7.53 3.37 -15.68
CA ARG A 32 8.68 2.46 -15.70
C ARG A 32 8.40 1.14 -16.40
N SER A 33 7.18 0.61 -16.33
CA SER A 33 6.83 -0.62 -17.05
C SER A 33 6.98 -0.50 -18.56
N VAL A 34 6.81 0.71 -19.11
CA VAL A 34 7.02 1.00 -20.53
C VAL A 34 8.51 1.17 -20.83
N ILE A 35 9.24 1.85 -19.95
CA ILE A 35 10.69 2.09 -20.13
C ILE A 35 11.49 0.79 -20.07
N GLU A 36 11.14 -0.11 -19.16
CA GLU A 36 11.82 -1.41 -18.98
C GLU A 36 11.30 -2.49 -19.95
N GLU A 37 10.52 -2.10 -20.96
CA GLU A 37 9.98 -2.96 -22.02
C GLU A 37 9.26 -4.22 -21.49
N PHE A 38 8.55 -4.11 -20.37
CA PHE A 38 7.82 -5.25 -19.82
C PHE A 38 6.70 -5.71 -20.75
N ASN A 39 6.54 -7.04 -20.84
CA ASN A 39 5.47 -7.66 -21.60
C ASN A 39 4.10 -7.11 -21.13
N PHE A 40 3.23 -6.77 -22.08
CA PHE A 40 1.87 -6.29 -21.83
C PHE A 40 1.09 -7.19 -20.85
N ILE A 41 1.28 -8.51 -20.94
CA ILE A 41 0.64 -9.47 -20.02
C ILE A 41 1.15 -9.29 -18.59
N ALA A 42 2.46 -9.07 -18.41
CA ALA A 42 3.07 -8.87 -17.10
C ALA A 42 2.65 -7.52 -16.49
N THR A 43 2.58 -6.46 -17.29
CA THR A 43 2.08 -5.15 -16.84
C THR A 43 0.61 -5.21 -16.44
N GLY A 44 -0.22 -5.94 -17.19
CA GLY A 44 -1.61 -6.21 -16.83
C GLY A 44 -1.70 -6.99 -15.51
N ALA A 45 -0.93 -8.07 -15.37
CA ALA A 45 -0.88 -8.88 -14.15
C ALA A 45 -0.41 -8.06 -12.93
N MET A 46 0.56 -7.16 -13.10
CA MET A 46 1.03 -6.26 -12.05
C MET A 46 -0.09 -5.31 -11.58
N MET A 47 -0.81 -4.69 -12.52
CA MET A 47 -1.94 -3.81 -12.20
C MET A 47 -3.08 -4.57 -11.51
N SER A 48 -3.39 -5.79 -11.97
CA SER A 48 -4.40 -6.64 -11.34
C SER A 48 -3.97 -7.14 -9.96
N GLY A 49 -2.69 -7.44 -9.75
CA GLY A 49 -2.14 -7.92 -8.48
C GLY A 49 -2.40 -6.97 -7.30
N TYR A 50 -2.46 -5.66 -7.58
CA TYR A 50 -2.89 -4.66 -6.61
C TYR A 50 -4.30 -4.94 -6.06
N PHE A 51 -5.27 -5.21 -6.93
CA PHE A 51 -6.64 -5.49 -6.52
C PHE A 51 -6.76 -6.81 -5.78
N VAL A 52 -5.99 -7.83 -6.17
CA VAL A 52 -5.95 -9.11 -5.45
C VAL A 52 -5.47 -8.91 -4.01
N GLY A 53 -4.40 -8.14 -3.81
CA GLY A 53 -3.91 -7.79 -2.48
C GLY A 53 -4.91 -6.95 -1.68
N TYR A 54 -5.59 -6.02 -2.35
CA TYR A 54 -6.63 -5.18 -1.76
C TYR A 54 -7.81 -6.02 -1.25
N PHE A 55 -8.32 -6.97 -2.05
CA PHE A 55 -9.41 -7.86 -1.65
C PHE A 55 -9.02 -8.79 -0.49
N ALA A 56 -7.79 -9.34 -0.53
CA ALA A 56 -7.27 -10.16 0.56
C ALA A 56 -7.17 -9.34 1.87
N GLY A 57 -6.67 -8.11 1.79
CA GLY A 57 -6.54 -7.22 2.93
C GLY A 57 -7.88 -6.77 3.50
N ALA A 58 -8.88 -6.51 2.67
CA ALA A 58 -10.21 -6.10 3.12
C ALA A 58 -10.84 -7.07 4.13
N ASN A 59 -10.59 -8.38 3.97
CA ASN A 59 -11.14 -9.40 4.87
C ASN A 59 -10.28 -9.62 6.12
N MET A 60 -8.95 -9.56 6.00
CA MET A 60 -8.03 -9.92 7.09
C MET A 60 -7.73 -8.75 8.04
N VAL A 61 -7.69 -7.52 7.51
CA VAL A 61 -7.32 -6.32 8.27
C VAL A 61 -8.28 -6.02 9.43
N PRO A 62 -9.62 -6.03 9.27
CA PRO A 62 -10.53 -5.65 10.35
C PRO A 62 -10.35 -6.51 11.61
N ASP A 63 -10.17 -7.82 11.41
CA ASP A 63 -9.91 -8.76 12.50
C ASP A 63 -8.56 -8.48 13.18
N LEU A 64 -7.55 -8.08 12.42
CA LEU A 64 -6.23 -7.74 12.93
C LEU A 64 -6.27 -6.44 13.75
N VAL A 65 -6.99 -5.43 13.26
CA VAL A 65 -7.21 -4.15 13.96
C VAL A 65 -7.90 -4.39 15.30
N ARG A 66 -8.94 -5.22 15.32
CA ARG A 66 -9.68 -5.56 16.54
C ARG A 66 -8.83 -6.28 17.59
N LYS A 67 -7.84 -7.08 17.18
CA LYS A 67 -6.95 -7.83 18.09
C LYS A 67 -5.78 -7.01 18.63
N VAL A 68 -5.16 -6.15 17.82
CA VAL A 68 -3.86 -5.53 18.13
C VAL A 68 -3.96 -4.01 18.39
N GLY A 69 -5.03 -3.38 17.91
CA GLY A 69 -5.31 -1.94 18.05
C GLY A 69 -4.86 -1.10 16.84
N HIS A 70 -5.61 -0.04 16.57
CA HIS A 70 -5.49 0.82 15.38
C HIS A 70 -4.07 1.35 15.12
N ILE A 71 -3.40 1.94 16.13
CA ILE A 71 -2.10 2.60 15.96
C ILE A 71 -1.00 1.62 15.56
N ARG A 72 -0.97 0.41 16.16
CA ARG A 72 0.06 -0.60 15.90
C ARG A 72 -0.09 -1.19 14.50
N VAL A 73 -1.34 -1.42 14.10
CA VAL A 73 -1.67 -1.95 12.78
C VAL A 73 -1.36 -0.92 11.68
N PHE A 74 -1.69 0.36 11.92
CA PHE A 74 -1.29 1.46 11.02
C PHE A 74 0.22 1.51 10.79
N ALA A 75 1.02 1.48 11.87
CA ALA A 75 2.47 1.54 11.76
C ALA A 75 3.06 0.35 10.99
N ALA A 76 2.52 -0.86 11.21
CA ALA A 76 2.94 -2.06 10.49
C ALA A 76 2.64 -1.96 8.98
N PHE A 77 1.44 -1.52 8.60
CA PHE A 77 1.08 -1.36 7.18
C PHE A 77 1.83 -0.20 6.51
N ALA A 78 2.04 0.90 7.20
CA ALA A 78 2.86 2.00 6.69
C ALA A 78 4.30 1.55 6.43
N SER A 79 4.88 0.75 7.33
CA SER A 79 6.22 0.17 7.14
C SER A 79 6.25 -0.83 5.97
N MET A 80 5.23 -1.68 5.84
CA MET A 80 5.10 -2.62 4.73
C MET A 80 4.98 -1.91 3.37
N ALA A 81 4.20 -0.83 3.29
CA ALA A 81 4.11 0.00 2.09
C ALA A 81 5.46 0.61 1.72
N SER A 82 6.21 1.12 2.70
CA SER A 82 7.56 1.67 2.49
C SER A 82 8.57 0.62 2.00
N LEU A 83 8.58 -0.57 2.63
CA LEU A 83 9.40 -1.70 2.19
C LEU A 83 9.13 -2.05 0.73
N THR A 84 7.85 -2.07 0.37
CA THR A 84 7.42 -2.45 -0.98
C THR A 84 7.95 -1.49 -2.03
N ILE A 85 7.92 -0.17 -1.78
CA ILE A 85 8.50 0.84 -2.68
C ILE A 85 10.01 0.62 -2.85
N LEU A 86 10.71 0.29 -1.76
CA LEU A 86 12.14 0.03 -1.81
C LEU A 86 12.48 -1.22 -2.65
N ILE A 87 11.69 -2.27 -2.53
CA ILE A 87 11.82 -3.49 -3.34
C ILE A 87 11.68 -3.17 -4.84
N HIS A 88 10.69 -2.36 -5.22
CA HIS A 88 10.51 -1.94 -6.62
C HIS A 88 11.69 -1.11 -7.15
N ALA A 89 12.39 -0.38 -6.28
CA ALA A 89 13.55 0.43 -6.66
C ALA A 89 14.82 -0.41 -6.88
N ILE A 90 14.98 -1.51 -6.14
CA ILE A 90 16.18 -2.36 -6.18
C ILE A 90 16.06 -3.45 -7.25
N PHE A 91 14.89 -4.09 -7.34
CA PHE A 91 14.68 -5.24 -8.22
C PHE A 91 13.78 -4.84 -9.38
N VAL A 92 14.32 -4.82 -10.59
CA VAL A 92 13.58 -4.56 -11.84
C VAL A 92 13.22 -5.91 -12.47
N ASP A 93 12.26 -6.60 -11.85
CA ASP A 93 11.75 -7.87 -12.34
C ASP A 93 10.21 -7.89 -12.29
N PRO A 94 9.53 -8.37 -13.35
CA PRO A 94 8.07 -8.34 -13.42
C PRO A 94 7.38 -9.13 -12.30
N ILE A 95 7.95 -10.27 -11.90
CA ILE A 95 7.37 -11.13 -10.86
C ILE A 95 7.49 -10.43 -9.50
N VAL A 96 8.66 -9.86 -9.23
CA VAL A 96 8.90 -9.09 -7.99
C VAL A 96 7.95 -7.88 -7.91
N TRP A 97 7.69 -7.22 -9.03
CA TRP A 97 6.76 -6.08 -9.08
C TRP A 97 5.29 -6.49 -8.92
N ILE A 98 4.89 -7.66 -9.43
CA ILE A 98 3.56 -8.22 -9.17
C ILE A 98 3.39 -8.52 -7.68
N CYS A 99 4.36 -9.20 -7.06
CA CYS A 99 4.35 -9.46 -5.63
C CYS A 99 4.35 -8.16 -4.82
N GLY A 100 5.18 -7.19 -5.20
CA GLY A 100 5.19 -5.87 -4.60
C GLY A 100 3.83 -5.20 -4.69
N ARG A 101 3.17 -5.20 -5.85
CA ARG A 101 1.83 -4.63 -6.01
C ARG A 101 0.78 -5.30 -5.13
N PHE A 102 0.87 -6.61 -4.95
CA PHE A 102 0.02 -7.32 -3.99
C PHE A 102 0.22 -6.79 -2.55
N LEU A 103 1.48 -6.64 -2.10
CA LEU A 103 1.76 -6.06 -0.78
C LEU A 103 1.31 -4.60 -0.65
N THR A 104 1.46 -3.78 -1.69
CA THR A 104 0.96 -2.40 -1.70
C THR A 104 -0.56 -2.38 -1.57
N GLY A 105 -1.28 -3.20 -2.34
CA GLY A 105 -2.74 -3.31 -2.26
C GLY A 105 -3.21 -3.72 -0.87
N PHE A 106 -2.55 -4.72 -0.28
CA PHE A 106 -2.82 -5.19 1.09
C PHE A 106 -2.57 -4.11 2.16
N SER A 107 -1.50 -3.32 1.99
CA SER A 107 -1.14 -2.27 2.93
C SER A 107 -2.10 -1.07 2.87
N ILE A 108 -2.53 -0.68 1.67
CA ILE A 108 -3.39 0.49 1.46
C ILE A 108 -4.80 0.26 2.00
N ILE A 109 -5.41 -0.89 1.72
CA ILE A 109 -6.69 -1.25 2.36
C ILE A 109 -6.55 -1.34 3.88
N GLY A 110 -5.41 -1.85 4.34
CA GLY A 110 -4.99 -1.86 5.74
C GLY A 110 -5.11 -0.49 6.40
N ILE A 111 -4.51 0.50 5.75
CA ILE A 111 -4.49 1.89 6.19
C ILE A 111 -5.89 2.52 6.13
N PHE A 112 -6.66 2.25 5.07
CA PHE A 112 -8.03 2.76 4.92
C PHE A 112 -8.95 2.29 6.06
N ILE A 113 -8.96 0.98 6.35
CA ILE A 113 -9.80 0.38 7.39
C ILE A 113 -9.42 0.88 8.80
N VAL A 114 -8.15 1.24 9.01
CA VAL A 114 -7.72 1.77 10.31
C VAL A 114 -8.18 3.22 10.52
N VAL A 115 -8.29 3.99 9.43
CA VAL A 115 -8.73 5.39 9.45
C VAL A 115 -10.26 5.51 9.52
N GLU A 116 -10.97 4.56 8.92
CA GLU A 116 -12.42 4.37 9.07
C GLU A 116 -12.82 4.09 10.52
#